data_AF-A0A4Q7R3E9-F1
#
_entry.id   AF-A0A4Q7R3E9-F1
#
_cell.length_a   1.000
_cell.length_b   1.000
_cell.length_c   1.000
_cell.angle_alpha   90.00
_cell.angle_beta   90.00
_cell.angle_gamma   90.00
#
_symmetry.space_group_name_H-M   'P 1'
#
loop_
_entity.id
_entity.type
_entity.pdbx_description
1 polymer ?
#
loop_
_entity_poly.entity_id
_entity_poly.type
_entity_poly.pdbx_seq_one_letter_code
_entity_poly.pdbx_strand_id
1 'polypeptide(L)'
;MVLLAGVQVHVSDTALTDESDAVQLIVDAHYAHQAEWIAVAPEQLGDEFFELSSGRAGAITQKFVTYQMGLAVVGDISERVAASKPLADWVRESNRGRNLLFAADLGELKDQLQDRQ
;
A
#
# COMPACT_ATOMS: atom_id res chain seq x y z
N MET A 1 1.14 -11.84 9.35
CA MET A 1 -0.31 -11.54 9.39
C MET A 1 -0.64 -10.89 10.71
N VAL A 2 -1.48 -9.85 10.70
CA VAL A 2 -1.96 -9.12 11.87
C VAL A 2 -3.44 -8.76 11.67
N LEU A 3 -4.20 -8.67 12.76
CA LEU A 3 -5.60 -8.24 12.74
C LEU A 3 -5.67 -6.77 13.14
N LEU A 4 -6.04 -5.88 12.22
CA LEU A 4 -6.15 -4.44 12.47
C LEU A 4 -7.61 -4.02 12.32
N ALA A 5 -8.21 -3.55 13.42
CA ALA A 5 -9.63 -3.18 13.49
C ALA A 5 -10.59 -4.31 13.03
N GLY A 6 -10.18 -5.58 13.03
CA GLY A 6 -10.99 -6.69 12.51
C GLY A 6 -10.73 -7.06 11.04
N VAL A 7 -9.82 -6.35 10.36
CA VAL A 7 -9.36 -6.61 8.99
C VAL A 7 -8.09 -7.46 9.01
N GLN A 8 -8.04 -8.51 8.19
CA GLN A 8 -6.84 -9.36 8.05
C GLN A 8 -5.79 -8.68 7.18
N VAL A 9 -4.65 -8.33 7.77
CA VAL A 9 -3.54 -7.64 7.07
C VAL A 9 -2.31 -8.55 7.01
N HIS A 10 -1.82 -8.81 5.80
CA HIS A 10 -0.53 -9.45 5.58
C HIS A 10 0.58 -8.39 5.53
N VAL A 11 1.42 -8.33 6.56
CA VAL A 11 2.65 -7.52 6.55
C VAL A 11 3.71 -8.32 5.80
N SER A 12 4.13 -7.82 4.65
CA SER A 12 5.12 -8.46 3.77
C SER A 12 6.48 -7.78 3.90
N ASP A 13 7.55 -8.55 3.78
CA ASP A 13 8.94 -8.11 3.63
C ASP A 13 9.48 -8.33 2.20
N THR A 14 8.62 -8.76 1.26
CA THR A 14 8.97 -9.02 -0.14
C THR A 14 9.05 -7.72 -0.94
N ALA A 15 10.03 -7.62 -1.86
CA ALA A 15 10.10 -6.51 -2.80
C ALA A 15 8.84 -6.42 -3.68
N LEU A 16 8.39 -5.19 -3.94
CA LEU A 16 7.22 -4.86 -4.74
C LEU A 16 7.60 -3.78 -5.75
N THR A 17 8.46 -4.13 -6.69
CA THR A 17 9.09 -3.16 -7.61
C THR A 17 8.41 -3.09 -8.96
N ASP A 18 7.57 -4.07 -9.31
CA ASP A 18 6.81 -4.07 -10.55
C ASP A 18 5.45 -4.78 -10.45
N GLU A 19 4.77 -4.90 -11.59
CA GLU A 19 3.47 -5.55 -11.70
C GLU A 19 3.50 -7.07 -11.42
N SER A 20 4.61 -7.73 -11.74
CA SER A 20 4.78 -9.17 -11.54
C SER A 20 4.94 -9.46 -10.05
N ASP A 21 5.75 -8.66 -9.36
CA ASP A 21 5.88 -8.71 -7.90
C ASP A 21 4.51 -8.48 -7.24
N ALA A 22 3.74 -7.51 -7.72
CA ALA A 22 2.41 -7.21 -7.20
C ALA A 22 1.46 -8.41 -7.32
N VAL A 23 1.41 -9.05 -8.49
CA VAL A 23 0.55 -10.21 -8.71
C VAL A 23 0.98 -11.39 -7.83
N GLN A 24 2.29 -11.65 -7.74
CA GLN A 24 2.80 -12.73 -6.90
C GLN A 24 2.42 -12.51 -5.43
N LEU A 25 2.63 -11.30 -4.93
CA LEU A 25 2.33 -10.96 -3.53
C LEU A 25 0.83 -11.04 -3.22
N ILE A 26 -0.03 -10.61 -4.15
CA ILE A 26 -1.49 -10.74 -4.03
C ILE A 26 -1.91 -12.21 -3.97
N VAL A 27 -1.37 -13.05 -4.84
CA VAL A 27 -1.66 -14.50 -4.86
C VAL A 27 -1.25 -15.13 -3.53
N ASP A 28 -0.04 -14.84 -3.04
CA ASP A 28 0.45 -15.39 -1.78
C ASP A 28 -0.41 -14.93 -0.59
N ALA A 29 -0.75 -13.64 -0.52
CA ALA A 29 -1.61 -13.10 0.53
C ALA A 29 -3.04 -13.66 0.50
N HIS A 30 -3.60 -13.89 -0.69
CA HIS A 30 -4.93 -14.46 -0.85
C HIS A 30 -4.98 -15.92 -0.42
N TYR A 31 -4.10 -16.77 -0.99
CA TYR A 31 -4.17 -18.21 -0.78
C TYR A 31 -3.55 -18.67 0.54
N ALA A 32 -2.42 -18.07 0.96
CA ALA A 32 -1.73 -18.50 2.17
C ALA A 32 -2.27 -17.81 3.43
N HIS A 33 -2.85 -16.62 3.29
CA HIS A 33 -3.16 -15.76 4.44
C HIS A 33 -4.62 -15.29 4.52
N GLN A 34 -5.44 -15.53 3.49
CA GLN A 34 -6.82 -15.01 3.40
C GLN A 34 -6.90 -13.51 3.74
N ALA A 35 -5.86 -12.75 3.37
CA ALA A 35 -5.74 -11.36 3.73
C ALA A 35 -6.65 -10.49 2.87
N GLU A 36 -7.16 -9.41 3.45
CA GLU A 36 -7.91 -8.37 2.76
C GLU A 36 -6.99 -7.22 2.34
N TRP A 37 -5.91 -7.01 3.09
CA TRP A 37 -4.92 -5.96 2.86
C TRP A 37 -3.50 -6.52 2.93
N ILE A 38 -2.60 -5.92 2.16
CA ILE A 38 -1.16 -6.14 2.23
C ILE A 38 -0.51 -4.86 2.70
N ALA A 39 0.32 -4.94 3.74
CA ALA A 39 1.15 -3.86 4.21
C ALA A 39 2.60 -4.10 3.77
N VAL A 40 3.22 -3.10 3.15
CA VAL A 40 4.63 -3.07 2.75
C VAL A 40 5.29 -1.81 3.27
N ALA A 41 6.59 -1.88 3.55
CA ALA A 41 7.41 -0.73 3.87
C ALA A 41 7.79 0.06 2.59
N PRO A 42 8.03 1.38 2.69
CA PRO A 42 8.43 2.22 1.54
C PRO A 42 9.64 1.68 0.77
N GLU A 43 10.59 1.06 1.47
CA GLU A 43 11.85 0.57 0.90
C GLU A 43 11.62 -0.61 -0.07
N GLN A 44 10.51 -1.33 0.05
CA GLN A 44 10.17 -2.46 -0.82
C GLN A 44 9.68 -2.01 -2.20
N LEU A 45 9.24 -0.75 -2.34
CA LEU A 45 8.60 -0.24 -3.55
C LEU A 45 9.58 0.32 -4.58
N GLY A 46 10.82 0.60 -4.16
CA GLY A 46 11.80 1.33 -4.95
C GLY A 46 11.44 2.80 -5.17
N ASP A 47 12.44 3.61 -5.56
CA ASP A 47 12.25 5.06 -5.70
C ASP A 47 11.27 5.44 -6.82
N GLU A 48 11.22 4.66 -7.91
CA GLU A 48 10.32 4.92 -9.05
C GLU A 48 8.84 4.92 -8.66
N PHE A 49 8.45 4.20 -7.60
CA PHE A 49 7.08 4.23 -7.10
C PHE A 49 6.68 5.64 -6.65
N PHE A 50 7.60 6.37 -6.02
CA PHE A 50 7.34 7.71 -5.50
C PHE A 50 7.52 8.81 -6.56
N GLU A 51 8.15 8.49 -7.69
CA GLU A 51 8.21 9.34 -8.88
C GLU A 51 7.00 9.09 -9.78
N LEU A 52 5.88 9.79 -9.55
CA LEU A 52 4.60 9.50 -10.23
C LEU A 52 4.65 9.58 -11.76
N SER A 53 5.58 10.35 -12.33
CA SER A 53 5.81 10.41 -13.79
C SER A 53 6.37 9.11 -14.39
N SER A 54 6.95 8.22 -13.57
CA SER A 54 7.42 6.90 -14.02
C SER A 54 6.27 5.98 -14.44
N GLY A 55 5.05 6.24 -13.95
CA GLY A 55 3.89 5.35 -14.11
C GLY A 55 3.94 4.10 -13.22
N ARG A 56 5.00 3.89 -12.43
CA ARG A 56 5.22 2.68 -11.62
C ARG A 56 4.15 2.48 -10.56
N ALA A 57 3.88 3.53 -9.78
CA ALA A 57 2.83 3.51 -8.76
C ALA A 57 1.46 3.16 -9.35
N GLY A 58 1.12 3.73 -10.51
CA GLY A 58 -0.13 3.45 -11.20
C GLY A 58 -0.25 1.99 -11.61
N ALA A 59 0.80 1.43 -12.24
CA ALA A 59 0.82 0.04 -12.68
C ALA A 59 0.66 -0.96 -11.51
N ILE A 60 1.39 -0.75 -10.43
CA ILE A 60 1.31 -1.60 -9.22
C ILE A 60 -0.07 -1.49 -8.57
N THR A 61 -0.53 -0.26 -8.27
CA THR A 61 -1.79 -0.02 -7.56
C THR A 61 -3.00 -0.49 -8.38
N GLN A 62 -2.92 -0.45 -9.71
CA GLN A 62 -3.94 -1.00 -10.58
C GLN A 62 -4.13 -2.50 -10.35
N LYS A 63 -3.06 -3.28 -10.11
CA LYS A 63 -3.21 -4.72 -9.79
C LYS A 63 -4.01 -4.92 -8.51
N PHE A 64 -3.69 -4.19 -7.44
CA PHE A 64 -4.42 -4.27 -6.19
C PHE A 64 -5.92 -3.95 -6.36
N VAL A 65 -6.25 -2.93 -7.16
CA VAL A 65 -7.64 -2.62 -7.51
C VAL A 65 -8.30 -3.75 -8.32
N THR A 66 -7.63 -4.26 -9.37
CA THR A 66 -8.16 -5.34 -10.21
C THR A 66 -8.47 -6.61 -9.42
N TYR A 67 -7.61 -6.96 -8.46
CA TYR A 67 -7.78 -8.14 -7.61
C TYR A 67 -8.58 -7.87 -6.34
N GLN A 68 -9.13 -6.65 -6.19
CA GLN A 68 -9.95 -6.23 -5.04
C GLN A 68 -9.24 -6.41 -3.68
N MET A 69 -7.94 -6.21 -3.65
CA MET A 69 -7.12 -6.27 -2.44
C MET A 69 -6.62 -4.87 -2.07
N GLY A 70 -6.56 -4.56 -0.78
CA GLY A 70 -6.00 -3.29 -0.31
C GLY A 70 -4.47 -3.32 -0.24
N LEU A 71 -3.82 -2.23 -0.61
CA LEU A 71 -2.39 -1.99 -0.40
C LEU A 71 -2.20 -0.90 0.66
N ALA A 72 -1.36 -1.15 1.65
CA ALA A 72 -0.92 -0.17 2.62
C ALA A 72 0.59 0.01 2.52
N VAL A 73 1.05 1.24 2.31
CA VAL A 73 2.44 1.64 2.45
C VAL A 73 2.63 2.14 3.88
N VAL A 74 3.35 1.38 4.70
CA VAL A 74 3.51 1.61 6.13
C VAL A 74 4.95 1.99 6.44
N GLY A 75 5.17 3.27 6.74
CA GLY A 75 6.48 3.84 7.05
C GLY A 75 6.54 5.34 6.78
N ASP A 76 7.55 6.00 7.32
CA ASP A 76 7.71 7.45 7.17
C ASP A 76 8.19 7.82 5.75
N ILE A 77 7.34 8.56 5.03
CA ILE A 77 7.65 9.15 3.72
C ILE A 77 7.55 10.68 3.73
N SER A 78 7.57 11.30 4.91
CA SER A 78 7.36 12.74 5.09
C SER A 78 8.34 13.59 4.28
N GLU A 79 9.61 13.21 4.20
CA GLU A 79 10.62 13.87 3.37
C GLU A 79 10.26 13.81 1.87
N ARG A 80 9.83 12.65 1.38
CA ARG A 80 9.41 12.46 -0.02
C ARG A 80 8.18 13.30 -0.34
N VAL A 81 7.20 13.32 0.56
CA VAL A 81 5.97 14.12 0.45
C VAL A 81 6.27 15.62 0.47
N ALA A 82 7.17 16.07 1.35
CA ALA A 82 7.59 17.47 1.42
C ALA A 82 8.31 17.93 0.15
N ALA A 83 9.07 17.03 -0.49
CA ALA A 83 9.82 17.31 -1.71
C ALA A 83 8.97 17.30 -3.00
N SER A 84 7.77 16.71 -2.99
CA SER A 84 6.98 16.49 -4.21
C SER A 84 5.50 16.79 -3.98
N LYS A 85 5.03 17.92 -4.54
CA LYS A 85 3.60 18.30 -4.53
C LYS A 85 2.70 17.22 -5.16
N PRO A 86 3.02 16.66 -6.35
CA PRO A 86 2.21 15.59 -6.93
C PRO A 86 2.08 14.37 -6.00
N LEU A 87 3.17 13.97 -5.34
CA LEU A 87 3.15 12.87 -4.38
C LEU A 87 2.29 13.21 -3.16
N ALA A 88 2.44 14.42 -2.61
CA ALA A 88 1.64 14.87 -1.48
C ALA A 88 0.12 14.87 -1.79
N ASP A 89 -0.25 15.33 -2.98
CA ASP A 89 -1.64 15.34 -3.41
C ASP A 89 -2.17 13.91 -3.65
N TRP A 90 -1.34 13.02 -4.22
CA TRP A 90 -1.68 11.62 -4.42
C TRP A 90 -1.84 10.83 -3.12
N VAL A 91 -0.96 11.04 -2.13
CA VAL A 91 -1.07 10.43 -0.80
C VAL A 91 -2.38 10.85 -0.14
N ARG A 92 -2.70 12.14 -0.17
CA ARG A 92 -3.95 12.68 0.42
C ARG A 92 -5.19 12.08 -0.23
N GLU A 93 -5.19 11.98 -1.56
CA GLU A 93 -6.33 11.40 -2.29
C GLU A 93 -6.43 9.89 -2.05
N SER A 94 -5.32 9.17 -2.05
CA SER A 94 -5.27 7.73 -1.77
C SER A 94 -5.83 7.42 -0.38
N ASN A 95 -5.42 8.19 0.65
CA ASN A 95 -5.93 8.04 2.01
C ASN A 95 -7.42 8.38 2.18
N ARG A 96 -8.09 8.93 1.18
CA ARG A 96 -9.56 9.08 1.12
C ARG A 96 -10.23 7.98 0.31
N GLY A 97 -9.46 7.26 -0.51
CA GLY A 97 -9.89 6.13 -1.31
C GLY A 97 -10.01 4.84 -0.50
N ARG A 98 -10.23 3.74 -1.24
CA ARG A 98 -10.57 2.42 -0.69
C ARG A 98 -9.48 1.35 -0.79
N ASN A 99 -8.51 1.51 -1.70
CA ASN A 99 -7.60 0.42 -2.09
C ASN A 99 -6.12 0.72 -1.84
N LEU A 100 -5.77 1.96 -1.50
CA LEU A 100 -4.39 2.36 -1.21
C LEU A 100 -4.36 3.26 0.02
N LEU A 101 -3.56 2.90 1.01
CA LEU A 101 -3.32 3.71 2.20
C LEU A 101 -1.83 3.97 2.37
N PHE A 102 -1.53 5.15 2.92
CA PHE A 102 -0.23 5.53 3.43
C PHE A 102 -0.40 5.82 4.92
N ALA A 103 0.42 5.17 5.74
CA ALA A 103 0.41 5.32 7.18
C ALA A 103 1.85 5.36 7.70
N ALA A 104 2.14 6.17 8.70
CA ALA A 104 3.46 6.24 9.31
C ALA A 104 3.82 4.94 10.05
N ASP A 105 2.79 4.26 10.60
CA ASP A 105 2.94 2.99 11.31
C ASP A 105 1.64 2.15 11.25
N LEU A 106 1.68 0.94 11.83
CA LEU A 106 0.53 0.04 11.88
C LEU A 106 -0.61 0.57 12.77
N GLY A 107 -0.33 1.48 13.71
CA GLY A 107 -1.34 2.14 14.54
C GLY A 107 -2.18 3.10 13.72
N GLU A 108 -1.54 3.98 12.94
CA GLU A 108 -2.25 4.85 12.00
C GLU A 108 -3.03 4.03 10.95
N LEU A 109 -2.44 2.96 10.41
CA LEU A 109 -3.15 2.07 9.49
C LEU A 109 -4.41 1.47 10.14
N LYS A 110 -4.31 1.03 11.40
CA LYS A 110 -5.46 0.51 12.15
C LYS A 110 -6.58 1.54 12.27
N ASP A 111 -6.24 2.78 12.62
CA ASP A 111 -7.23 3.86 12.78
C ASP A 111 -7.92 4.16 11.43
N GLN A 112 -7.14 4.24 10.34
CA GLN A 112 -7.67 4.41 8.99
C GLN A 112 -8.61 3.27 8.57
N LEU A 113 -8.29 2.02 8.90
CA LEU A 113 -9.15 0.86 8.61
C LEU A 113 -10.42 0.85 9.46
N GLN A 114 -10.36 1.34 10.70
CA GLN A 114 -11.52 1.44 11.58
C GLN A 114 -12.55 2.47 11.08
N ASP A 115 -12.09 3.60 10.57
CA ASP A 115 -12.96 4.67 10.04
C ASP A 115 -13.70 4.27 8.74
N ARG A 116 -13.40 3.10 8.19
CA ARG A 116 -13.96 2.58 6.93
C ARG A 116 -15.04 1.51 7.12
N GLN A 117 -15.38 1.18 8.37
CA GLN A 117 -16.41 0.19 8.73
C GLN A 117 -17.77 0.85 8.97
#